data_AF-A0A1V4SUJ3-F1
#
_entry.id   AF-A0A1V4SUJ3-F1
#
_cell.length_a   1.000
_cell.length_b   1.000
_cell.length_c   1.000
_cell.angle_alpha   90.00
_cell.angle_beta   90.00
_cell.angle_gamma   90.00
#
_symmetry.space_group_name_H-M   'P 1'
#
loop_
_entity.id
_entity.type
_entity.pdbx_description
1 polymer ?
#
loop_
_entity_poly.entity_id
_entity_poly.type
_entity_poly.pdbx_seq_one_letter_code
_entity_poly.pdbx_strand_id
1 'polypeptide(L)'
;MDGNTNTLSFILVLFNLIHFIIVPIILFFVEYILAKKASKFAIILPTITLFISIFLGAFYILISAIMFLIWYLVKKSVEKKLSEIDKMNIQDLD
;
A
#
# COMPACT_ATOMS: atom_id res chain seq x y z
N MET A 1 -28.10 30.29 -16.19
CA MET A 1 -26.76 30.62 -15.64
C MET A 1 -25.99 29.30 -15.51
N ASP A 2 -25.81 28.57 -16.62
CA ASP A 2 -25.73 27.08 -16.52
C ASP A 2 -24.44 26.47 -17.12
N GLY A 3 -23.63 27.25 -17.83
CA GLY A 3 -22.38 26.75 -18.41
C GLY A 3 -21.26 26.56 -17.38
N ASN A 4 -21.17 27.45 -16.39
CA ASN A 4 -20.06 27.47 -15.44
C ASN A 4 -20.18 26.34 -14.39
N THR A 5 -21.40 26.05 -13.93
CA THR A 5 -21.67 24.96 -12.98
C THR A 5 -21.37 23.59 -13.59
N ASN A 6 -21.80 23.35 -14.83
CA ASN A 6 -21.54 22.09 -15.55
C ASN A 6 -20.04 21.85 -15.78
N THR A 7 -19.29 22.90 -16.09
CA THR A 7 -17.83 22.81 -16.30
C THR A 7 -17.10 22.49 -15.00
N LEU A 8 -17.48 23.14 -13.89
CA LEU A 8 -16.90 22.87 -12.57
C LEU A 8 -17.22 21.46 -12.08
N SER A 9 -18.46 20.98 -12.28
CA SER A 9 -18.85 19.60 -11.94
C SER A 9 -18.04 18.58 -12.74
N PHE A 10 -17.81 18.83 -14.04
CA PHE A 10 -17.00 17.94 -14.87
C PHE A 10 -15.55 17.84 -14.38
N ILE A 11 -14.91 18.99 -14.07
CA ILE A 11 -13.54 19.01 -13.52
C ILE A 11 -13.48 18.27 -12.17
N LEU A 12 -14.46 18.46 -11.30
CA LEU A 12 -14.51 17.80 -9.99
C LEU A 12 -14.64 16.27 -10.12
N VAL A 13 -15.48 15.79 -11.05
CA VAL A 13 -15.61 14.35 -11.33
C VAL A 13 -14.31 13.79 -11.87
N LEU A 14 -13.66 14.48 -12.80
CA LEU A 14 -12.39 14.05 -13.39
C LEU A 14 -11.29 13.95 -12.33
N PHE A 15 -11.20 14.95 -11.45
CA PHE A 15 -10.24 14.98 -10.35
C PHE A 15 -10.46 13.81 -9.37
N ASN A 16 -11.71 13.58 -8.95
CA ASN A 16 -12.03 12.44 -8.09
C ASN A 16 -11.66 11.11 -8.74
N LEU A 17 -11.95 10.94 -10.04
CA LEU A 17 -11.67 9.71 -10.76
C LEU A 17 -10.16 9.43 -10.86
N ILE A 18 -9.36 10.46 -11.16
CA ILE A 18 -7.90 10.36 -11.14
C ILE A 18 -7.40 10.02 -9.73
N HIS A 19 -7.93 10.67 -8.70
CA HIS A 19 -7.55 10.44 -7.31
C HIS A 19 -7.79 9.00 -6.87
N PHE A 20 -8.97 8.44 -7.17
CA PHE A 20 -9.34 7.07 -6.81
C PHE A 20 -8.51 5.99 -7.53
N ILE A 21 -7.83 6.33 -8.62
CA ILE A 21 -6.96 5.40 -9.37
C ILE A 21 -5.50 5.57 -8.96
N ILE A 22 -5.00 6.81 -9.02
CA ILE A 22 -3.57 7.10 -8.89
C ILE A 22 -3.11 6.92 -7.44
N VAL A 23 -3.89 7.35 -6.46
CA VAL A 23 -3.51 7.24 -5.04
C VAL A 23 -3.29 5.78 -4.61
N PRO A 24 -4.22 4.84 -4.85
CA PRO A 24 -3.98 3.44 -4.49
C PRO A 24 -2.75 2.84 -5.19
N ILE A 25 -2.52 3.16 -6.47
CA ILE A 25 -1.35 2.66 -7.21
C ILE A 25 -0.05 3.11 -6.54
N ILE A 26 0.04 4.41 -6.19
CA ILE A 26 1.22 4.96 -5.51
C ILE A 26 1.40 4.30 -4.14
N LEU A 27 0.34 4.20 -3.35
CA LEU A 27 0.38 3.57 -2.02
C LEU A 27 0.85 2.12 -2.09
N PHE A 28 0.34 1.33 -3.04
CA PHE A 28 0.75 -0.06 -3.23
C PHE A 28 2.22 -0.18 -3.60
N PHE A 29 2.71 0.70 -4.49
CA PHE A 29 4.11 0.66 -4.90
C PHE A 29 5.06 1.05 -3.76
N VAL A 30 4.71 2.10 -3.00
CA VAL A 30 5.47 2.53 -1.82
C VAL A 30 5.49 1.41 -0.76
N GLU A 31 4.34 0.79 -0.50
CA GLU A 31 4.22 -0.31 0.47
C GLU A 31 5.08 -1.50 0.06
N TYR A 32 5.03 -1.89 -1.22
CA TYR A 32 5.82 -2.99 -1.73
C TYR A 32 7.33 -2.77 -1.55
N ILE A 33 7.81 -1.54 -1.82
CA ILE A 33 9.21 -1.17 -1.61
C ILE A 33 9.57 -1.20 -0.13
N LEU A 34 8.73 -0.64 0.75
CA LEU A 34 8.95 -0.63 2.19
C LEU A 34 9.00 -2.06 2.76
N ALA A 35 8.06 -2.91 2.36
CA ALA A 35 7.99 -4.29 2.79
C ALA A 35 9.21 -5.10 2.31
N LYS A 36 9.69 -4.86 1.08
CA LYS A 36 10.91 -5.49 0.55
C LYS A 36 12.16 -5.13 1.34
N LYS A 37 12.23 -3.90 1.87
CA LYS A 37 13.34 -3.45 2.71
C LYS A 37 13.31 -4.04 4.12
N ALA A 38 12.38 -4.97 4.40
CA ALA A 38 12.15 -5.57 5.73
C ALA A 38 12.00 -4.52 6.85
N SER A 39 11.62 -3.30 6.47
CA SER A 39 11.55 -2.18 7.39
C SER A 39 10.36 -2.38 8.31
N LYS A 40 10.57 -2.35 9.63
CA LYS A 40 9.47 -2.37 10.62
C LYS A 40 8.46 -1.23 10.36
N PHE A 41 8.89 -0.18 9.66
CA PHE A 41 8.05 0.94 9.27
C PHE A 41 7.04 0.63 8.15
N ALA A 42 7.16 -0.52 7.46
CA ALA A 42 6.24 -0.87 6.38
C ALA A 42 4.79 -1.02 6.89
N ILE A 43 4.56 -1.60 8.08
CA ILE A 43 3.20 -1.73 8.65
C ILE A 43 2.55 -0.40 9.03
N ILE A 44 3.34 0.67 9.20
CA ILE A 44 2.82 1.97 9.64
C ILE A 44 1.97 2.59 8.53
N LEU A 45 2.39 2.44 7.27
CA LEU A 45 1.67 3.01 6.13
C LEU A 45 0.25 2.44 5.93
N PRO A 46 0.00 1.11 5.89
CA PRO A 46 -1.35 0.57 5.81
C PRO A 46 -2.18 0.90 7.04
N THR A 47 -1.55 1.02 8.21
CA THR A 47 -2.21 1.43 9.46
C THR A 47 -2.69 2.89 9.38
N ILE A 48 -1.85 3.81 8.92
CA ILE A 48 -2.24 5.22 8.71
C ILE A 48 -3.35 5.31 7.67
N THR A 49 -3.24 4.59 6.56
CA THR A 49 -4.29 4.54 5.51
C THR A 49 -5.61 4.03 6.08
N LEU A 50 -5.58 3.07 7.03
CA LEU A 50 -6.77 2.60 7.72
C LEU A 50 -7.41 3.70 8.58
N PHE A 51 -6.63 4.46 9.34
CA PHE A 51 -7.18 5.56 10.14
C PHE A 51 -7.77 6.67 9.26
N ILE A 52 -7.11 6.99 8.15
CA ILE A 52 -7.60 7.97 7.17
C ILE A 52 -8.92 7.50 6.54
N SER A 53 -9.15 6.19 6.43
CA SER A 53 -10.40 5.65 5.87
C SER A 53 -11.66 6.03 6.64
N ILE A 54 -11.55 6.38 7.93
CA ILE A 54 -12.67 6.89 8.73
C ILE A 54 -13.20 8.20 8.15
N PHE A 55 -12.32 9.03 7.58
CA PHE A 55 -12.67 10.33 7.01
C PHE A 55 -12.97 10.26 5.50
N LEU A 56 -12.23 9.43 4.75
CA LEU A 56 -12.35 9.34 3.30
C LEU A 56 -13.32 8.25 2.81
N GLY A 57 -13.80 7.40 3.71
CA GLY A 57 -14.81 6.38 3.43
C GLY A 57 -14.26 4.98 3.18
N ALA A 58 -15.20 4.04 2.99
CA ALA A 58 -14.94 2.60 2.98
C ALA A 58 -13.97 2.12 1.88
N PHE A 59 -13.83 2.87 0.78
CA PHE A 59 -12.86 2.56 -0.27
C PHE A 59 -11.42 2.46 0.25
N TYR A 60 -11.05 3.33 1.20
CA TYR A 60 -9.71 3.33 1.79
C TYR A 60 -9.48 2.17 2.76
N ILE A 61 -10.55 1.58 3.31
CA ILE A 61 -10.46 0.34 4.10
C ILE A 61 -9.98 -0.79 3.19
N LEU A 62 -10.54 -0.90 1.98
CA LEU A 62 -10.13 -1.90 0.99
C LEU A 62 -8.67 -1.72 0.57
N ILE A 63 -8.25 -0.48 0.28
CA ILE A 63 -6.84 -0.16 -0.03
C ILE A 63 -5.93 -0.61 1.11
N SER A 64 -6.25 -0.21 2.35
CA SER A 64 -5.45 -0.59 3.52
C SER A 64 -5.36 -2.11 3.69
N ALA A 65 -6.46 -2.84 3.51
CA ALA A 65 -6.47 -4.30 3.59
C ALA A 65 -5.55 -4.95 2.54
N ILE A 66 -5.56 -4.45 1.29
CA ILE A 66 -4.66 -4.92 0.24
C ILE A 66 -3.20 -4.61 0.60
N MET A 67 -2.91 -3.42 1.13
CA MET A 67 -1.56 -3.05 1.57
C MET A 67 -1.06 -3.96 2.70
N PHE A 68 -1.90 -4.27 3.70
CA PHE A 68 -1.59 -5.23 4.75
C PHE A 68 -1.28 -6.62 4.18
N LEU A 69 -2.03 -7.06 3.18
CA LEU A 69 -1.78 -8.33 2.51
C LEU A 69 -0.42 -8.34 1.79
N ILE A 70 -0.10 -7.28 1.05
CA ILE A 70 1.21 -7.11 0.39
C ILE A 70 2.34 -7.17 1.43
N TRP A 71 2.21 -6.40 2.51
CA TRP A 71 3.18 -6.40 3.60
C TRP A 71 3.40 -7.81 4.17
N TYR A 72 2.33 -8.52 4.49
CA TYR A 72 2.38 -9.86 5.08
C TYR A 72 3.07 -10.86 4.14
N LEU A 73 2.69 -10.87 2.86
CA LEU A 73 3.26 -11.78 1.86
C LEU A 73 4.74 -11.52 1.64
N VAL A 74 5.13 -10.24 1.51
CA VAL A 74 6.53 -9.86 1.30
C VAL A 74 7.36 -10.18 2.54
N LYS A 75 6.87 -9.85 3.74
CA LYS A 75 7.55 -10.18 5.00
C LYS A 75 7.82 -11.68 5.11
N LYS A 76 6.81 -12.51 4.87
CA LYS A 76 6.93 -13.97 4.88
C LYS A 76 7.97 -14.47 3.86
N SER A 77 8.01 -13.86 2.67
CA SER A 77 9.00 -14.20 1.65
C SER A 77 10.43 -13.83 2.06
N VAL A 78 10.62 -12.70 2.75
CA VAL A 78 11.95 -12.26 3.20
C VAL A 78 12.44 -13.12 4.36
N GLU A 79 11.59 -13.40 5.34
CA GLU A 79 11.92 -14.27 6.48
C GLU A 79 12.29 -15.69 6.03
N LYS A 80 11.57 -16.24 5.04
CA LYS A 80 11.91 -17.54 4.45
C LYS A 80 13.31 -17.55 3.83
N LYS A 81 13.66 -16.51 3.06
CA LYS A 81 14.98 -16.40 2.42
C LYS A 81 16.11 -16.27 3.46
N LEU A 82 15.91 -15.47 4.51
CA LEU A 82 16.90 -15.35 5.58
C LEU A 82 17.13 -16.70 6.28
N SER A 83 16.06 -17.44 6.58
CA SER A 83 16.17 -18.77 7.19
C SER A 83 16.88 -19.79 6.28
N GLU A 84 16.68 -19.73 4.96
CA GLU A 84 17.40 -20.58 4.00
C GLU A 84 18.90 -20.25 3.98
N ILE A 85 19.28 -18.97 4.01
CA ILE A 85 20.67 -18.53 4.07
C ILE A 85 21.35 -19.01 5.36
N ASP A 86 20.70 -18.85 6.51
CA ASP A 86 21.25 -19.29 7.80
C ASP A 86 21.50 -20.80 7.84
N LYS A 87 20.62 -21.60 7.22
CA LYS A 87 20.80 -23.05 7.12
C LYS A 87 22.01 -23.43 6.26
N MET A 88 22.22 -22.74 5.14
CA MET A 88 23.39 -22.98 4.29
C MET A 88 24.67 -22.61 5.04
N ASN A 89 24.66 -21.50 5.76
CA ASN A 89 25.83 -21.02 6.50
C ASN A 89 26.23 -21.97 7.66
N ILE A 90 25.27 -22.67 8.27
CA ILE A 90 25.55 -23.70 9.28
C ILE A 90 26.16 -24.96 8.64
N GLN A 91 25.75 -25.34 7.42
CA GLN A 91 26.29 -26.50 6.71
C GLN A 91 27.73 -26.33 6.24
N ASP A 92 28.18 -25.08 6.01
CA ASP A 92 29.56 -24.78 5.61
C ASP A 92 30.54 -24.75 6.81
N LEU A 93 30.03 -24.76 8.05
CA LEU A 93 30.83 -24.65 9.27
C LEU A 93 31.18 -26.02 9.92
N ASP A 94 30.57 -27.11 9.45
CA ASP A 94 30.84 -28.50 9.85
C ASP A 94 31.76 -29.21 8.84
#